data_AF-A0AAD1BJL6-F1
#
_entry.id   AF-A0AAD1BJL6-F1
#
_cell.length_a   1.000
_cell.length_b   1.000
_cell.length_c   1.000
_cell.angle_alpha   90.00
_cell.angle_beta   90.00
_cell.angle_gamma   90.00
#
_symmetry.space_group_name_H-M   'P 1'
#
loop_
_entity.id
_entity.type
_entity.pdbx_description
1 polymer ?
#
loop_
_entity_poly.entity_id
_entity_poly.type
_entity_poly.pdbx_seq_one_letter_code
_entity_poly.pdbx_strand_id
1 'polypeptide(L)'
;MLKEKNTTFAAVSIYYSTFKNMEIREYRQLILDELLARKNAKGEPVIDEKTAKDLLNELTDEELEEGMLFNEPTDVADIIIQSK
;
A
#
# COMPACT_ATOMS: atom_id res chain seq x y z
N MET A 1 -14.57 38.21 -6.61
CA MET A 1 -15.11 37.58 -5.38
C MET A 1 -15.49 36.10 -5.57
N LEU A 2 -16.08 35.65 -6.69
CA LEU A 2 -16.44 34.22 -6.91
C LEU A 2 -15.32 33.35 -7.54
N LYS A 3 -14.39 33.95 -8.30
CA LYS A 3 -13.32 33.17 -8.99
C LYS A 3 -12.28 32.60 -8.03
N GLU A 4 -11.88 33.34 -7.00
CA GLU A 4 -10.82 32.92 -6.05
C GLU A 4 -11.26 31.78 -5.14
N LYS A 5 -12.53 31.76 -4.69
CA LYS A 5 -13.04 30.72 -3.78
C LYS A 5 -13.08 29.33 -4.43
N ASN A 6 -13.38 29.24 -5.72
CA ASN A 6 -13.40 27.97 -6.46
C ASN A 6 -11.99 27.43 -6.74
N THR A 7 -11.00 28.31 -6.95
CA THR A 7 -9.61 27.90 -7.18
C THR A 7 -8.99 27.27 -5.94
N THR A 8 -9.27 27.80 -4.75
CA THR A 8 -8.74 27.24 -3.48
C THR A 8 -9.29 25.84 -3.19
N PHE A 9 -10.60 25.60 -3.38
CA PHE A 9 -11.19 24.28 -3.10
C PHE A 9 -10.66 23.19 -4.03
N ALA A 10 -10.52 23.48 -5.33
CA ALA A 10 -9.97 22.53 -6.29
C ALA A 10 -8.50 22.17 -5.99
N ALA A 11 -7.68 23.16 -5.63
CA ALA A 11 -6.28 22.93 -5.27
C ALA A 11 -6.13 22.05 -4.02
N VAL A 12 -6.95 22.27 -2.99
CA VAL A 12 -6.95 21.45 -1.76
C VAL A 12 -7.37 20.01 -2.05
N SER A 13 -8.41 19.81 -2.87
CA SER A 13 -8.88 18.48 -3.26
C SER A 13 -7.83 17.70 -4.05
N ILE A 14 -7.13 18.36 -5.00
CA ILE A 14 -6.03 17.76 -5.76
C ILE A 14 -4.87 17.40 -4.84
N TYR A 15 -4.48 18.32 -3.94
CA TYR A 15 -3.40 18.08 -2.99
C TYR A 15 -3.69 16.87 -2.09
N TYR A 16 -4.88 16.82 -1.49
CA TYR A 16 -5.30 15.71 -0.65
C TYR A 16 -5.27 14.38 -1.40
N SER A 17 -5.85 14.35 -2.62
CA SER A 17 -5.87 13.13 -3.44
C SER A 17 -4.47 12.69 -3.83
N THR A 18 -3.58 13.64 -4.17
CA THR A 18 -2.18 13.33 -4.53
C THR A 18 -1.39 12.81 -3.33
N PHE A 19 -1.55 13.44 -2.18
CA PHE A 19 -0.90 13.04 -0.94
C PHE A 19 -1.35 11.64 -0.51
N LYS A 20 -2.67 11.41 -0.49
CA LYS A 20 -3.25 10.10 -0.19
C LYS A 20 -2.76 9.00 -1.14
N ASN A 21 -2.72 9.28 -2.44
CA ASN A 21 -2.17 8.35 -3.43
C ASN A 21 -0.68 8.06 -3.20
N MET A 22 0.08 9.00 -2.64
CA MET A 22 1.48 8.80 -2.27
C MET A 22 1.59 7.88 -1.05
N GLU A 23 0.79 8.11 -0.01
CA GLU A 23 0.77 7.26 1.20
C GLU A 23 0.38 5.81 0.87
N ILE A 24 -0.65 5.59 0.03
CA ILE A 24 -1.06 4.25 -0.38
C ILE A 24 0.07 3.54 -1.15
N ARG A 25 0.78 4.25 -2.03
CA ARG A 25 1.91 3.69 -2.78
C ARG A 25 3.09 3.33 -1.87
N GLU A 26 3.37 4.18 -0.88
CA GLU A 26 4.41 3.93 0.12
C GLU A 26 4.04 2.72 0.97
N TYR A 27 2.81 2.66 1.48
CA TYR A 27 2.31 1.51 2.24
C TYR A 27 2.38 0.21 1.44
N ARG A 28 1.96 0.24 0.16
CA ARG A 28 2.10 -0.90 -0.76
C ARG A 28 3.57 -1.33 -0.90
N GLN A 29 4.49 -0.38 -1.06
CA GLN A 29 5.92 -0.71 -1.19
C GLN A 29 6.49 -1.32 0.11
N LEU A 30 6.09 -0.81 1.27
CA LEU A 30 6.53 -1.36 2.56
C LEU A 30 6.05 -2.81 2.75
N ILE A 31 4.80 -3.12 2.37
CA ILE A 31 4.29 -4.50 2.39
C ILE A 31 5.13 -5.40 1.47
N LEU A 32 5.48 -4.92 0.28
CA LEU A 32 6.34 -5.66 -0.65
C LEU A 32 7.72 -5.92 -0.05
N ASP A 33 8.35 -4.92 0.55
CA ASP A 33 9.67 -5.05 1.18
C ASP A 33 9.65 -6.10 2.30
N GLU A 34 8.60 -6.06 3.13
CA GLU A 34 8.34 -7.06 4.17
C GLU A 34 8.18 -8.47 3.59
N LEU A 35 7.42 -8.63 2.50
CA LEU A 35 7.25 -9.93 1.83
C LEU A 35 8.60 -10.49 1.34
N LEU A 36 9.43 -9.65 0.72
CA LEU A 36 10.72 -10.06 0.14
C LEU A 36 11.80 -10.32 1.20
N ALA A 37 11.67 -9.73 2.38
CA ALA A 37 12.58 -9.97 3.50
C ALA A 37 12.34 -11.34 4.18
N ARG A 38 11.14 -11.93 4.04
CA ARG A 38 10.77 -13.18 4.72
C ARG A 38 11.57 -14.38 4.21
N LYS A 39 12.09 -15.15 5.16
CA LYS A 39 12.86 -16.37 4.91
C LYS A 39 12.28 -17.56 5.67
N ASN A 40 12.35 -18.74 5.06
CA ASN A 40 11.98 -19.99 5.71
C ASN A 40 13.06 -20.43 6.72
N ALA A 41 12.84 -21.55 7.41
CA ALA A 41 13.79 -22.09 8.40
C ALA A 41 15.18 -22.45 7.83
N LYS A 42 15.31 -22.56 6.51
CA LYS A 42 16.59 -22.80 5.81
C LYS A 42 17.27 -21.49 5.36
N GLY A 43 16.67 -20.34 5.62
CA GLY A 43 17.17 -19.03 5.19
C GLY A 43 16.84 -18.67 3.74
N GLU A 44 16.01 -19.45 3.05
CA GLU A 44 15.61 -19.21 1.66
C GLU A 44 14.38 -18.28 1.63
N PRO A 45 14.24 -17.40 0.62
CA PRO A 45 13.05 -16.56 0.48
C PRO A 45 11.75 -17.38 0.48
N VAL A 46 10.73 -16.91 1.18
CA VAL A 46 9.41 -17.58 1.23
C VAL A 46 8.61 -17.37 -0.06
N ILE A 47 8.84 -16.25 -0.74
CA ILE A 47 8.15 -15.83 -1.95
C ILE A 47 9.13 -15.11 -2.89
N ASP A 48 8.96 -15.27 -4.19
CA ASP A 48 9.72 -14.51 -5.19
C ASP A 48 9.05 -13.16 -5.50
N GLU A 49 9.83 -12.23 -6.05
CA GLU A 49 9.36 -10.85 -6.31
C GLU A 49 8.17 -10.78 -7.26
N LYS A 50 8.13 -11.63 -8.29
CA LYS A 50 7.01 -11.63 -9.24
C LYS A 50 5.73 -12.06 -8.53
N THR A 51 5.76 -13.20 -7.83
CA THR A 51 4.58 -13.70 -7.09
C THR A 51 4.13 -12.72 -6.01
N ALA A 52 5.06 -12.08 -5.28
CA ALA A 52 4.71 -11.08 -4.26
C ALA A 52 4.00 -9.86 -4.87
N LYS A 53 4.49 -9.34 -6.00
CA LYS A 53 3.83 -8.25 -6.73
C LYS A 53 2.48 -8.64 -7.28
N ASP A 54 2.36 -9.85 -7.83
CA ASP A 54 1.11 -10.34 -8.39
C ASP A 54 0.02 -10.40 -7.30
N LEU A 55 0.32 -11.02 -6.14
CA LEU A 55 -0.60 -11.07 -4.99
C LEU A 55 -0.93 -9.68 -4.45
N LEU A 56 0.07 -8.81 -4.31
CA LEU A 56 -0.15 -7.47 -3.79
C LEU A 56 -1.00 -6.62 -4.74
N ASN A 57 -0.89 -6.83 -6.05
CA ASN A 57 -1.71 -6.15 -7.07
C ASN A 57 -3.18 -6.61 -7.09
N GLU A 58 -3.52 -7.71 -6.40
CA GLU A 58 -4.92 -8.10 -6.19
C GLU A 58 -5.62 -7.17 -5.19
N LEU A 59 -4.86 -6.50 -4.30
CA LEU A 59 -5.40 -5.52 -3.36
C LEU A 59 -5.59 -4.17 -4.05
N THR A 60 -6.82 -3.67 -3.99
CA THR A 60 -7.20 -2.33 -4.46
C THR A 60 -6.61 -1.24 -3.56
N ASP A 61 -6.52 -0.01 -4.07
CA ASP A 61 -6.06 1.13 -3.28
C ASP A 61 -7.00 1.46 -2.11
N GLU A 62 -8.29 1.14 -2.22
CA GLU A 62 -9.29 1.30 -1.14
C GLU A 62 -9.05 0.29 -0.02
N GLU A 63 -8.82 -0.99 -0.36
CA GLU A 63 -8.48 -2.02 0.64
C GLU A 63 -7.15 -1.72 1.35
N LEU A 64 -6.18 -1.17 0.64
CA LEU A 64 -4.92 -0.74 1.26
C LEU A 64 -5.09 0.48 2.15
N GLU A 65 -5.95 1.43 1.77
CA GLU A 65 -6.28 2.57 2.63
C GLU A 65 -6.93 2.11 3.93
N GLU A 66 -7.94 1.24 3.84
CA GLU A 66 -8.58 0.66 5.03
C GLU A 66 -7.58 -0.14 5.85
N GLY A 67 -6.75 -0.95 5.20
CA GLY A 67 -5.71 -1.74 5.84
C GLY A 67 -4.70 -0.88 6.62
N MET A 68 -4.26 0.24 6.05
CA MET A 68 -3.29 1.16 6.66
C MET A 68 -3.79 1.81 7.95
N LEU A 69 -5.11 1.93 8.15
CA LEU A 69 -5.67 2.51 9.38
C LEU A 69 -5.55 1.57 10.59
N PHE A 70 -5.41 0.26 10.37
CA PHE A 70 -5.53 -0.76 11.42
C PHE A 70 -4.37 -1.75 11.47
N ASN A 71 -3.55 -1.83 10.42
CA ASN A 71 -2.51 -2.86 10.28
C ASN A 71 -1.17 -2.21 9.95
N GLU A 72 -0.09 -2.79 10.46
CA GLU A 72 1.25 -2.47 10.00
C GLU A 72 1.56 -3.24 8.70
N PRO A 73 2.51 -2.77 7.86
CA PRO A 73 2.89 -3.47 6.63
C PRO A 73 3.28 -4.93 6.86
N THR A 74 3.96 -5.22 7.98
CA THR A 74 4.35 -6.57 8.37
C THR A 74 3.12 -7.46 8.61
N ASP A 75 2.07 -6.97 9.27
CA ASP A 75 0.86 -7.75 9.57
C ASP A 75 0.14 -8.16 8.27
N VAL A 76 -0.01 -7.22 7.34
CA VAL A 76 -0.63 -7.51 6.02
C VAL A 76 0.21 -8.52 5.24
N ALA A 77 1.53 -8.37 5.27
CA ALA A 77 2.41 -9.31 4.60
C ALA A 77 2.33 -10.72 5.22
N ASP A 78 2.08 -10.87 6.53
CA ASP A 78 1.82 -12.17 7.16
C ASP A 78 0.50 -12.78 6.66
N ILE A 79 -0.56 -11.97 6.55
CA ILE A 79 -1.86 -12.41 6.01
C ILE A 79 -1.70 -12.92 4.57
N ILE A 80 -1.00 -12.17 3.71
CA ILE A 80 -0.76 -12.56 2.30
C ILE A 80 -0.04 -13.91 2.20
N ILE A 81 0.97 -14.15 3.05
CA ILE A 81 1.68 -15.44 3.06
C ILE A 81 0.78 -16.58 3.55
N GLN A 82 -0.11 -16.33 4.51
CA GLN A 82 -1.03 -17.34 5.04
C GLN A 82 -2.18 -17.66 4.08
N SER A 83 -2.57 -16.72 3.21
CA SER A 83 -3.65 -16.92 2.25
C SER A 83 -3.25 -17.66 0.96
N LYS A 84 -1.96 -17.96 0.80
CA LYS A 84 -1.42 -18.77 -0.30
C LYS A 84 -1.68 -20.26 -0.08
#